data_AF-A0A820LWE9-F1
#
_entry.id   AF-A0A820LWE9-F1
#
_cell.length_a   1.000
_cell.length_b   1.000
_cell.length_c   1.000
_cell.angle_alpha   90.00
_cell.angle_beta   90.00
_cell.angle_gamma   90.00
#
_symmetry.space_group_name_H-M   'P 1'
#
loop_
_entity.id
_entity.type
_entity.pdbx_description
1 polymer ?
#
loop_
_entity_poly.entity_id
_entity_poly.type
_entity_poly.pdbx_seq_one_letter_code
_entity_poly.pdbx_strand_id
1 'polypeptide(L)'
;MEETEEDTDFYDWLRSIEFELTEQSRAELWDRRYECMHVPEALPRWLKCVNWSKRDDVLEAYKVVENWPTKNIDPLMTALELLDVDYPDPFVRFSAVRLLDTCIDDDRLLPVILQIVQAVKNEPYHDSALARFLLKRSLLNQQVGHFFYWHS
;
A
#
# COMPACT_ATOMS: atom_id res chain seq x y z
N MET A 1 18.13 -1.98 30.05
CA MET A 1 19.04 -1.08 29.32
C MET A 1 19.54 -1.73 28.03
N GLU A 2 19.49 -3.07 27.91
CA GLU A 2 19.66 -3.80 26.64
C GLU A 2 18.41 -3.76 25.73
N GLU A 3 17.18 -3.90 26.26
CA GLU A 3 15.94 -3.90 25.45
C GLU A 3 15.75 -2.68 24.53
N THR A 4 16.23 -1.50 24.95
CA THR A 4 16.07 -0.26 24.16
C THR A 4 17.05 -0.13 23.00
N GLU A 5 18.19 -0.82 23.08
CA GLU A 5 19.25 -0.77 22.05
C GLU A 5 18.90 -1.74 20.92
N GLU A 6 18.47 -2.96 21.25
CA GLU A 6 17.98 -3.96 20.28
C GLU A 6 16.77 -3.48 19.47
N ASP A 7 15.84 -2.76 20.11
CA ASP A 7 14.70 -2.16 19.42
C ASP A 7 15.12 -1.07 18.43
N THR A 8 16.09 -0.23 18.81
CA THR A 8 16.61 0.83 17.94
C THR A 8 17.28 0.24 16.71
N ASP A 9 18.11 -0.79 16.91
CA ASP A 9 18.79 -1.51 15.84
C ASP A 9 17.78 -2.16 14.87
N PHE A 10 16.69 -2.73 15.38
CA PHE A 10 15.63 -3.30 14.54
C PHE A 10 14.95 -2.26 13.67
N TYR A 11 14.58 -1.09 14.22
CA TYR A 11 13.91 -0.06 13.44
C TYR A 11 14.82 0.56 12.38
N ASP A 12 16.10 0.74 12.69
CA ASP A 12 17.08 1.25 11.74
C ASP A 12 17.38 0.21 10.65
N TRP A 13 17.45 -1.07 11.01
CA TRP A 13 17.50 -2.16 10.05
C TRP A 13 16.27 -2.14 9.15
N LEU A 14 15.05 -2.09 9.70
CA LEU A 14 13.78 -2.06 8.97
C LEU A 14 13.72 -0.92 7.95
N ARG A 15 14.21 0.27 8.32
CA ARG A 15 14.27 1.43 7.41
C ARG A 15 15.31 1.29 6.31
N SER A 16 16.40 0.55 6.55
CA SER A 16 17.48 0.34 5.58
C SER A 16 17.21 -0.78 4.56
N ILE A 17 16.10 -1.51 4.70
CA ILE A 17 15.71 -2.57 3.75
C ILE A 17 15.30 -1.92 2.43
N GLU A 18 16.23 -1.92 1.48
CA GLU A 18 16.00 -1.37 0.14
C GLU A 18 15.58 -2.45 -0.87
N PHE A 19 16.17 -3.66 -0.89
CA PHE A 19 15.81 -4.70 -1.86
C PHE A 19 16.05 -6.15 -1.39
N GLU A 20 15.23 -7.07 -1.91
CA GLU A 20 15.21 -8.53 -1.73
C GLU A 20 15.42 -9.04 -0.29
N LEU A 21 14.29 -9.27 0.38
CA LEU A 21 14.28 -9.94 1.68
C LEU A 21 14.61 -11.42 1.54
N THR A 22 15.65 -11.86 2.26
CA THR A 22 15.93 -13.29 2.48
C THR A 22 14.76 -13.97 3.20
N GLU A 23 14.61 -15.29 3.08
CA GLU A 23 13.56 -16.03 3.80
C GLU A 23 13.63 -15.82 5.32
N GLN A 24 14.85 -15.75 5.87
CA GLN A 24 15.06 -15.49 7.28
C GLN A 24 14.56 -14.10 7.69
N SER A 25 14.90 -13.06 6.91
CA SER A 25 14.44 -11.69 7.17
C SER A 25 12.91 -11.57 7.04
N ARG A 26 12.29 -12.30 6.10
CA ARG A 26 10.81 -12.32 5.97
C ARG A 26 10.15 -12.94 7.19
N ALA A 27 10.70 -14.06 7.70
CA ALA A 27 10.18 -14.71 8.89
C ALA A 27 10.28 -13.79 10.11
N GLU A 28 11.40 -13.11 10.29
CA GLU A 28 11.61 -12.17 11.40
C GLU A 28 10.62 -10.98 11.34
N LEU A 29 10.44 -10.37 10.16
CA LEU A 29 9.47 -9.29 9.95
C LEU A 29 8.02 -9.74 10.18
N TRP A 30 7.71 -10.97 9.80
CA TRP A 30 6.39 -11.54 10.02
C TRP A 30 6.12 -11.82 11.51
N ASP A 31 7.11 -12.34 12.23
CA ASP A 31 7.02 -12.59 13.66
C ASP A 31 6.86 -11.27 14.45
N ARG A 32 7.61 -10.24 14.08
CA ARG A 32 7.57 -8.87 14.65
C ARG A 32 6.60 -7.93 13.94
N ARG A 33 5.54 -8.45 13.31
CA ARG A 33 4.60 -7.66 12.48
C ARG A 33 3.96 -6.46 13.18
N TYR A 34 3.69 -6.56 14.47
CA TYR A 34 3.10 -5.46 15.24
C TYR A 34 4.11 -4.35 15.53
N GLU A 35 5.39 -4.70 15.68
CA GLU A 35 6.47 -3.73 15.85
C GLU A 35 6.76 -3.00 14.53
N CYS A 36 6.64 -3.71 13.40
CA CYS A 36 6.76 -3.09 12.07
C CYS A 36 5.76 -1.94 11.87
N MET A 37 4.61 -1.95 12.56
CA MET A 37 3.64 -0.85 12.49
C MET A 37 4.17 0.46 13.08
N HIS A 38 5.21 0.43 13.91
CA HIS A 38 5.90 1.63 14.40
C HIS A 38 6.76 2.32 13.34
N VAL A 39 6.96 1.69 12.17
CA VAL A 39 7.60 2.26 10.99
C VAL A 39 6.60 2.22 9.84
N PRO A 40 5.69 3.21 9.76
CA PRO A 40 4.57 3.16 8.82
C PRO A 40 4.99 3.04 7.34
N GLU A 41 6.17 3.55 6.97
CA GLU A 41 6.71 3.44 5.60
C GLU A 41 7.11 2.01 5.20
N ALA A 42 7.21 1.10 6.17
CA ALA A 42 7.59 -0.30 5.94
C ALA A 42 6.45 -1.15 5.37
N LEU A 43 5.20 -0.65 5.32
CA LEU A 43 4.02 -1.42 4.89
C LEU A 43 4.25 -2.22 3.59
N PRO A 44 4.74 -1.61 2.48
CA PRO A 44 4.90 -2.35 1.24
C PRO A 44 5.93 -3.49 1.37
N ARG A 45 7.03 -3.26 2.09
CA ARG A 45 8.07 -4.27 2.34
C ARG A 45 7.55 -5.39 3.21
N TRP A 46 6.83 -5.05 4.28
CA TRP A 46 6.23 -6.02 5.18
C TRP A 46 5.21 -6.91 4.45
N LEU A 47 4.41 -6.36 3.53
CA LEU A 47 3.48 -7.14 2.71
C LEU A 47 4.18 -8.19 1.82
N LYS A 48 5.43 -7.95 1.42
CA LYS A 48 6.25 -8.95 0.70
C LYS A 48 6.70 -10.13 1.58
N CYS A 49 6.53 -10.04 2.91
CA CYS A 49 6.83 -11.12 3.86
C CYS A 49 5.66 -12.08 4.06
N VAL A 50 4.44 -11.66 3.69
CA VAL A 50 3.21 -12.44 3.94
C VAL A 50 3.19 -13.69 3.07
N ASN A 51 2.90 -14.83 3.68
CA ASN A 51 2.64 -16.05 2.92
C ASN A 51 1.19 -16.06 2.40
N TRP A 52 0.99 -15.47 1.22
CA TRP A 52 -0.31 -15.38 0.56
C TRP A 52 -0.95 -16.73 0.20
N SER A 53 -0.19 -17.84 0.27
CA SER A 53 -0.72 -19.20 0.06
C SER A 53 -1.35 -19.79 1.33
N LYS A 54 -1.06 -19.23 2.51
CA LYS A 54 -1.57 -19.72 3.81
C LYS A 54 -2.68 -18.82 4.31
N ARG A 55 -3.90 -19.36 4.36
CA ARG A 55 -5.12 -18.63 4.75
C ARG A 55 -4.99 -17.90 6.09
N ASP A 56 -4.41 -18.54 7.10
CA ASP A 56 -4.28 -17.94 8.44
C ASP A 56 -3.36 -16.72 8.41
N ASP A 57 -2.30 -16.77 7.62
CA ASP A 57 -1.36 -15.65 7.47
C ASP A 57 -2.03 -14.50 6.71
N VAL A 58 -2.82 -14.80 5.66
CA VAL A 58 -3.62 -13.79 4.95
C VAL A 58 -4.62 -13.10 5.88
N LEU A 59 -5.35 -13.85 6.70
CA LEU A 59 -6.32 -13.28 7.63
C LEU A 59 -5.66 -12.41 8.70
N GLU A 60 -4.50 -12.82 9.19
CA GLU A 60 -3.71 -11.99 10.12
C GLU A 60 -3.19 -10.73 9.41
N ALA A 61 -2.73 -10.86 8.17
CA ALA A 61 -2.24 -9.73 7.41
C ALA A 61 -3.32 -8.65 7.21
N TYR A 62 -4.55 -9.07 6.90
CA TYR A 62 -5.67 -8.14 6.77
C TYR A 62 -5.95 -7.36 8.06
N LYS A 63 -5.88 -7.99 9.24
CA LYS A 63 -6.04 -7.29 10.52
C LYS A 63 -4.93 -6.26 10.74
N VAL A 64 -3.68 -6.63 10.43
CA VAL A 64 -2.53 -5.73 10.60
C VAL A 64 -2.64 -4.54 9.65
N VAL A 65 -2.99 -4.76 8.37
CA VAL A 65 -3.20 -3.70 7.37
C VAL A 65 -4.37 -2.80 7.74
N GLU A 66 -5.46 -3.35 8.27
CA GLU A 66 -6.63 -2.57 8.72
C GLU A 66 -6.26 -1.58 9.83
N ASN A 67 -5.34 -1.97 10.71
CA ASN A 67 -4.86 -1.16 11.82
C ASN A 67 -3.56 -0.40 11.50
N TRP A 68 -3.05 -0.48 10.26
CA TRP A 68 -1.76 0.11 9.91
C TRP A 68 -1.80 1.64 10.05
N PRO A 69 -0.83 2.27 10.74
CA PRO A 69 -0.84 3.71 10.92
C PRO A 69 -0.74 4.46 9.60
N THR A 70 -1.65 5.39 9.38
CA THR A 70 -1.64 6.27 8.20
C THR A 70 -0.98 7.62 8.48
N LYS A 71 -0.62 7.87 9.74
CA LYS A 71 0.15 9.05 10.16
C LYS A 71 1.61 8.81 9.81
N ASN A 72 2.28 9.85 9.28
CA ASN A 72 3.71 9.83 8.93
C ASN A 72 4.08 8.88 7.76
N ILE A 73 3.14 8.49 6.91
CA ILE A 73 3.46 7.94 5.57
C ILE A 73 3.24 9.03 4.51
N ASP A 74 3.85 8.89 3.34
CA ASP A 74 3.37 9.61 2.15
C ASP A 74 2.23 8.81 1.50
N PRO A 75 0.95 9.20 1.72
CA PRO A 75 -0.18 8.41 1.26
C PRO A 75 -0.22 8.25 -0.26
N LEU A 76 0.34 9.19 -1.03
CA LEU A 76 0.31 9.12 -2.50
C LEU A 76 1.31 8.07 -2.99
N MET A 77 2.56 8.17 -2.54
CA MET A 77 3.63 7.26 -2.94
C MET A 77 3.34 5.83 -2.47
N THR A 78 2.90 5.66 -1.22
CA THR A 78 2.51 4.35 -0.69
C THR A 78 1.34 3.77 -1.46
N ALA A 79 0.30 4.54 -1.77
CA ALA A 79 -0.83 4.02 -2.53
C ALA A 79 -0.43 3.61 -3.95
N LEU A 80 0.40 4.41 -4.64
CA LEU A 80 0.88 4.06 -5.98
C LEU A 80 1.71 2.76 -5.98
N GLU A 81 2.58 2.58 -4.99
CA GLU A 81 3.36 1.35 -4.85
C GLU A 81 2.45 0.12 -4.62
N LEU A 82 1.46 0.23 -3.72
CA LEU A 82 0.52 -0.86 -3.44
C LEU A 82 -0.48 -1.15 -4.58
N LEU A 83 -0.51 -0.29 -5.61
CA LEU A 83 -1.31 -0.51 -6.82
C LEU A 83 -0.50 -1.12 -7.98
N ASP A 84 0.80 -1.37 -7.78
CA ASP A 84 1.68 -2.06 -8.72
C ASP A 84 1.29 -3.56 -8.89
N VAL A 85 1.82 -4.22 -9.92
CA VAL A 85 1.62 -5.65 -10.22
C VAL A 85 2.14 -6.56 -9.12
N ASP A 86 3.11 -6.09 -8.33
CA ASP A 86 3.67 -6.80 -7.17
C ASP A 86 2.62 -7.06 -6.07
N TYR A 87 1.52 -6.31 -6.05
CA TYR A 87 0.48 -6.37 -5.02
C TYR A 87 -0.90 -6.67 -5.64
N PRO A 88 -1.16 -7.93 -6.03
CA PRO A 88 -2.44 -8.32 -6.66
C PRO A 88 -3.57 -8.54 -5.65
N ASP A 89 -3.29 -8.61 -4.34
CA ASP A 89 -4.29 -8.90 -3.32
C ASP A 89 -5.39 -7.82 -3.26
N PRO A 90 -6.68 -8.19 -3.40
CA PRO A 90 -7.76 -7.21 -3.46
C PRO A 90 -7.91 -6.33 -2.21
N PHE A 91 -7.57 -6.83 -1.02
CA PHE A 91 -7.69 -6.07 0.23
C PHE A 91 -6.56 -5.06 0.38
N VAL A 92 -5.33 -5.43 -0.01
CA VAL A 92 -4.19 -4.51 -0.09
C VAL A 92 -4.51 -3.37 -1.08
N ARG A 93 -4.97 -3.70 -2.28
CA ARG A 93 -5.35 -2.70 -3.29
C ARG A 93 -6.51 -1.81 -2.83
N PHE A 94 -7.52 -2.39 -2.18
CA PHE A 94 -8.60 -1.62 -1.57
C PHE A 94 -8.07 -0.63 -0.51
N SER A 95 -7.11 -1.05 0.31
CA SER A 95 -6.48 -0.18 1.32
C SER A 95 -5.70 0.96 0.69
N ALA A 96 -5.01 0.72 -0.43
CA ALA A 96 -4.35 1.74 -1.23
C ALA A 96 -5.35 2.77 -1.79
N VAL A 97 -6.46 2.30 -2.36
CA VAL A 97 -7.55 3.19 -2.84
C VAL A 97 -8.15 3.99 -1.70
N ARG A 98 -8.31 3.40 -0.51
CA ARG A 98 -8.80 4.11 0.67
C ARG A 98 -7.85 5.25 1.05
N LEU A 99 -6.53 5.03 1.02
CA LEU A 99 -5.55 6.12 1.23
C LEU A 99 -5.72 7.25 0.23
N LEU A 100 -5.91 6.94 -1.05
CA LEU A 100 -6.17 7.95 -2.09
C LEU A 100 -7.46 8.73 -1.81
N ASP A 101 -8.56 8.04 -1.49
CA ASP A 101 -9.86 8.71 -1.32
C ASP A 101 -9.90 9.57 -0.05
N THR A 102 -9.23 9.17 1.03
CA THR A 102 -9.29 9.88 2.32
C THR A 102 -8.20 10.92 2.53
N CYS A 103 -7.02 10.74 1.93
CA CYS A 103 -5.83 11.54 2.25
C CYS A 103 -5.35 12.45 1.10
N ILE A 104 -5.87 12.28 -0.11
CA ILE A 104 -5.40 12.98 -1.32
C ILE A 104 -6.51 13.85 -1.93
N ASP A 105 -6.19 15.13 -2.11
CA ASP A 105 -7.02 16.09 -2.85
C ASP A 105 -6.73 16.05 -4.36
N ASP A 106 -7.55 16.75 -5.14
CA ASP A 106 -7.43 16.70 -6.60
C ASP A 106 -6.13 17.36 -7.11
N ASP A 107 -5.62 18.38 -6.40
CA ASP A 107 -4.37 19.08 -6.78
C ASP A 107 -3.15 18.16 -6.69
N ARG A 108 -3.12 17.26 -5.70
CA ARG A 108 -2.08 16.22 -5.59
C ARG A 108 -2.36 15.00 -6.47
N LEU A 109 -3.62 14.71 -6.78
CA LEU A 109 -4.02 13.56 -7.59
C LEU A 109 -3.74 13.78 -9.08
N LEU A 110 -4.05 14.96 -9.60
CA LEU A 110 -3.97 15.28 -11.04
C LEU A 110 -2.59 15.02 -11.65
N PRO A 111 -1.45 15.37 -11.02
CA PRO A 111 -0.13 15.10 -11.58
C PRO A 111 0.18 13.61 -11.80
N VAL A 112 -0.45 12.73 -11.03
CA VAL A 112 -0.22 11.27 -11.10
C VAL A 112 -1.42 10.51 -11.68
N ILE A 113 -2.47 11.21 -12.15
CA ILE A 113 -3.72 10.58 -12.57
C ILE A 113 -3.50 9.53 -13.66
N LEU A 114 -2.56 9.77 -14.58
CA LEU A 114 -2.23 8.80 -15.63
C LEU A 114 -1.63 7.51 -15.06
N GLN A 115 -0.79 7.61 -14.03
CA GLN A 115 -0.21 6.43 -13.36
C GLN A 115 -1.32 5.62 -12.68
N ILE A 116 -2.27 6.30 -12.04
CA ILE A 116 -3.44 5.67 -11.40
C ILE A 116 -4.36 5.02 -12.45
N VAL A 117 -4.57 5.66 -13.59
CA VAL A 117 -5.32 5.08 -14.72
C VAL A 117 -4.60 3.84 -15.27
N GLN A 118 -3.27 3.86 -15.39
CA GLN A 118 -2.52 2.67 -15.80
C GLN A 118 -2.64 1.53 -14.79
N ALA A 119 -2.68 1.83 -13.49
CA ALA A 119 -2.84 0.82 -12.46
C ALA A 119 -4.19 0.07 -12.53
N VAL A 120 -5.21 0.63 -13.17
CA VAL A 120 -6.48 -0.08 -13.45
C VAL A 120 -6.25 -1.32 -14.33
N LYS A 121 -5.24 -1.30 -15.21
CA LYS A 121 -4.90 -2.45 -16.07
C LYS A 121 -4.38 -3.65 -15.27
N ASN A 122 -3.89 -3.40 -14.06
CA ASN A 122 -3.40 -4.42 -13.14
C ASN A 122 -4.49 -4.95 -12.22
N GLU A 123 -5.71 -4.42 -12.31
CA GLU A 123 -6.83 -4.90 -11.49
C GLU A 123 -7.27 -6.30 -11.95
N PRO A 124 -7.48 -7.24 -11.01
CA PRO A 124 -7.91 -8.59 -11.36
C PRO A 124 -9.34 -8.65 -11.91
N TYR A 125 -10.16 -7.63 -11.65
CA TYR A 125 -11.56 -7.55 -12.06
C TYR A 125 -11.90 -6.16 -12.60
N HIS A 126 -12.84 -6.10 -13.55
CA HIS A 126 -13.33 -4.83 -14.11
C HIS A 126 -14.05 -3.96 -13.07
N ASP A 127 -14.82 -4.56 -12.16
CA ASP A 127 -15.39 -3.86 -11.01
C ASP A 127 -14.40 -3.89 -9.85
N SER A 128 -13.51 -2.89 -9.82
CA SER A 128 -12.50 -2.72 -8.78
C SER A 128 -12.76 -1.48 -7.94
N ALA A 129 -12.20 -1.46 -6.73
CA ALA A 129 -12.22 -0.26 -5.88
C ALA A 129 -11.58 0.94 -6.61
N LEU A 130 -10.50 0.70 -7.34
CA LEU A 130 -9.76 1.72 -8.09
C LEU A 130 -10.60 2.31 -9.23
N ALA A 131 -11.27 1.47 -10.02
CA ALA A 131 -12.15 1.92 -11.09
C ALA A 131 -13.31 2.77 -10.54
N ARG A 132 -13.95 2.33 -9.44
CA ARG A 132 -15.02 3.09 -8.77
C ARG A 132 -14.53 4.43 -8.21
N PHE A 133 -13.33 4.46 -7.63
CA PHE A 133 -12.71 5.68 -7.15
C PHE A 133 -12.49 6.70 -8.28
N LEU A 134 -11.88 6.27 -9.39
CA LEU A 134 -11.63 7.13 -10.55
C LEU A 134 -12.94 7.66 -11.15
N LEU A 135 -13.95 6.79 -11.31
CA LEU A 135 -15.27 7.20 -11.78
C LEU A 135 -15.89 8.25 -10.86
N LYS A 136 -15.91 8.01 -9.54
CA LYS A 136 -16.42 8.97 -8.54
C LYS A 136 -15.70 10.32 -8.64
N ARG A 137 -14.36 10.33 -8.69
CA ARG A 137 -13.57 11.57 -8.78
C ARG A 137 -13.78 12.29 -10.12
N SER A 138 -13.87 11.56 -11.23
CA SER A 138 -14.09 12.13 -12.57
C SER A 138 -15.44 12.85 -12.71
N LEU A 139 -16.48 12.36 -12.03
CA LEU A 139 -17.80 13.00 -12.02
C LEU A 139 -17.83 14.29 -11.18
N LEU A 140 -16.91 14.42 -10.23
CA LEU A 140 -16.81 15.59 -9.34
C LEU A 140 -15.85 16.65 -9.90
N ASN A 141 -14.92 16.26 -10.78
CA ASN A 141 -13.92 17.15 -11.36
C ASN A 141 -13.73 16.90 -12.87
N GLN A 142 -14.16 17.86 -13.69
CA GLN A 142 -14.14 17.75 -15.15
C GLN A 142 -12.73 17.56 -15.74
N GLN A 143 -11.69 18.06 -15.09
CA GLN A 143 -10.30 17.86 -15.54
C GLN A 143 -9.88 16.40 -15.35
N VAL A 144 -10.21 15.80 -14.20
CA VAL A 144 -10.00 14.37 -13.94
C VAL A 144 -10.76 13.53 -14.97
N GLY A 145 -12.01 13.89 -15.27
CA GLY A 145 -12.81 13.22 -16.29
C GLY A 145 -12.26 13.32 -17.71
N HIS A 146 -11.69 14.48 -18.09
CA HIS A 146 -11.02 14.63 -19.38
C HIS A 146 -9.81 13.70 -19.51
N PHE A 147 -8.92 13.66 -18.51
CA PHE A 147 -7.76 12.77 -18.54
C PHE A 147 -8.16 11.29 -18.57
N PHE A 148 -9.16 10.91 -17.77
CA PHE A 148 -9.70 9.55 -17.75
C PHE A 148 -10.22 9.13 -19.13
N TYR A 149 -11.13 9.91 -19.74
CA TYR A 149 -11.76 9.57 -21.02
C TYR A 149 -10.77 9.39 -22.18
N TRP A 150 -9.71 10.19 -22.24
CA TRP A 150 -8.76 10.13 -23.35
C TRP A 150 -7.64 9.08 -23.20
N HIS A 151 -7.45 8.50 -22.01
CA HIS A 151 -6.32 7.60 -21.72
C HIS A 151 -6.73 6.25 -21.09
N SER A 152 -8.03 5.97 -20.98
CA SER A 152 -8.56 4.65 -20.60
C SER A 152 -8.80 3.75 -21.80
#